data_AF-A0A0K0D8K6-F1
#
_entry.id   AF-A0A0K0D8K6-F1
#
_cell.length_a   1.000
_cell.length_b   1.000
_cell.length_c   1.000
_cell.angle_alpha   90.00
_cell.angle_beta   90.00
_cell.angle_gamma   90.00
#
_symmetry.space_group_name_H-M   'P 1'
#
loop_
_entity.id
_entity.type
_entity.pdbx_description
1 polymer ?
#
loop_
_entity_poly.entity_id
_entity_poly.type
_entity_poly.pdbx_seq_one_letter_code
_entity_poly.pdbx_strand_id
1 'polypeptide(L)'
;MIVLTTLTAFQDIGSTIASVLQLMGAHDPILVNHGTAFLLNVSANSIRNKVSMVAAHAPDTLLSVLNHRDNYLTIPLANVRQLIASITDNVLICLTNLTRNHDECGRNACIQVAKYSY
;
A
#
# COMPACT_ATOMS: atom_id res chain seq x y z
N MET A 1 3.65 -23.15 -2.75
CA MET A 1 3.37 -21.76 -2.31
C MET A 1 1.92 -21.66 -1.80
N ILE A 2 1.58 -22.40 -0.73
CA ILE A 2 0.20 -22.47 -0.18
C ILE A 2 0.16 -22.04 1.31
N VAL A 3 1.32 -21.98 1.97
CA VAL A 3 1.40 -21.76 3.43
C VAL A 3 1.35 -20.28 3.81
N LEU A 4 1.71 -19.34 2.91
CA LEU A 4 1.74 -17.91 3.25
C LEU A 4 0.35 -17.23 3.23
N THR A 5 -0.59 -17.76 2.45
CA THR A 5 -1.95 -17.20 2.29
C THR A 5 -2.89 -17.54 3.44
N THR A 6 -2.64 -18.62 4.18
CA THR A 6 -3.50 -19.05 5.31
C THR A 6 -3.07 -18.47 6.66
N LEU A 7 -1.77 -18.20 6.87
CA LEU A 7 -1.26 -17.64 8.14
C LEU A 7 -1.62 -16.16 8.36
N THR A 8 -1.73 -15.37 7.28
CA THR A 8 -2.06 -13.94 7.36
C THR A 8 -3.54 -13.64 7.57
N ALA A 9 -4.42 -14.64 7.40
CA ALA A 9 -5.87 -14.48 7.61
C ALA A 9 -6.26 -14.51 9.10
N PHE A 10 -5.43 -15.09 9.97
CA PHE A 10 -5.72 -15.29 11.40
C PHE A 10 -4.83 -14.46 12.34
N GLN A 11 -3.68 -13.97 11.88
CA GLN A 11 -2.82 -13.10 12.68
C GLN A 11 -3.35 -11.66 12.67
N ASP A 12 -3.37 -11.02 13.85
CA ASP A 12 -3.54 -9.58 13.93
C ASP A 12 -2.25 -8.90 13.42
N ILE A 13 -2.34 -8.35 12.22
CA ILE A 13 -1.23 -7.67 11.56
C ILE A 13 -1.40 -6.15 11.53
N GLY A 14 -2.33 -5.58 12.32
CA GLY A 14 -2.61 -4.15 12.34
C GLY A 14 -1.37 -3.30 12.68
N SER A 15 -0.61 -3.70 13.70
CA SER A 15 0.65 -3.04 14.08
C SER A 15 1.71 -3.15 12.98
N THR A 16 1.81 -4.31 12.32
CA THR A 16 2.72 -4.51 11.18
C THR A 16 2.36 -3.61 10.01
N ILE A 17 1.07 -3.45 9.68
CA ILE A 17 0.61 -2.53 8.64
C ILE A 17 1.05 -1.10 8.96
N ALA A 18 0.83 -0.62 10.19
CA ALA A 18 1.23 0.71 10.60
C ALA A 18 2.75 0.92 10.52
N SER A 19 3.55 -0.05 10.99
CA SER A 19 5.01 0.01 10.91
C SER A 19 5.53 0.02 9.47
N VAL A 20 4.92 -0.75 8.57
CA VAL A 20 5.29 -0.75 7.14
C VAL A 20 4.98 0.61 6.51
N LEU A 21 3.83 1.20 6.81
CA LEU A 21 3.46 2.54 6.32
C LEU A 21 4.45 3.60 6.81
N GLN A 22 4.86 3.55 8.09
CA GLN A 22 5.89 4.44 8.63
C GLN A 22 7.24 4.25 7.95
N LEU A 23 7.65 3.00 7.70
CA LEU A 23 8.91 2.68 7.03
C LEU A 23 8.94 3.22 5.60
N MET A 24 7.81 3.18 4.89
CA MET A 24 7.69 3.73 3.54
C MET A 24 7.89 5.26 3.50
N GLY A 25 7.68 5.96 4.63
CA GLY A 25 7.98 7.39 4.77
C GLY A 25 9.47 7.73 4.70
N ALA A 26 10.38 6.73 4.73
CA ALA A 26 11.81 6.95 4.51
C ALA A 26 12.16 7.29 3.05
N HIS A 27 11.22 7.15 2.11
CA HIS A 27 11.40 7.44 0.68
C HIS A 27 12.58 6.70 0.02
N ASP A 28 12.96 5.54 0.55
CA ASP A 28 13.90 4.63 -0.12
C ASP A 28 13.13 3.74 -1.13
N PRO A 29 13.52 3.70 -2.42
CA PRO A 29 12.76 2.98 -3.45
C PRO A 29 12.72 1.47 -3.24
N ILE A 30 13.72 0.86 -2.57
CA ILE A 30 13.73 -0.56 -2.28
C ILE A 30 12.75 -0.86 -1.15
N LEU A 31 12.81 -0.09 -0.06
CA LEU A 31 11.87 -0.23 1.07
C LEU A 31 10.42 0.03 0.64
N VAL A 32 10.20 1.07 -0.17
CA VAL A 32 8.87 1.40 -0.69
C VAL A 32 8.34 0.32 -1.62
N ASN A 33 9.19 -0.28 -2.47
CA ASN A 33 8.77 -1.39 -3.31
C ASN A 33 8.32 -2.62 -2.49
N HIS A 34 9.08 -3.01 -1.47
CA HIS A 34 8.69 -4.11 -0.60
C HIS A 34 7.45 -3.79 0.25
N GLY A 35 7.35 -2.57 0.78
CA GLY A 35 6.20 -2.12 1.55
C GLY A 35 4.91 -2.13 0.72
N THR A 36 4.95 -1.60 -0.50
CA THR A 36 3.78 -1.61 -1.41
C THR A 36 3.39 -3.02 -1.84
N ALA A 37 4.36 -3.91 -2.10
CA ALA A 37 4.07 -5.32 -2.40
C ALA A 37 3.43 -6.06 -1.21
N PHE A 38 3.85 -5.77 0.02
CA PHE A 38 3.22 -6.30 1.23
C PHE A 38 1.77 -5.82 1.35
N LEU A 39 1.54 -4.50 1.26
CA LEU A 39 0.21 -3.90 1.38
C LEU A 39 -0.76 -4.40 0.29
N LEU A 40 -0.28 -4.58 -0.93
CA LEU A 40 -1.01 -5.24 -2.02
C LEU A 40 -1.55 -6.61 -1.57
N ASN A 41 -0.66 -7.51 -1.12
CA ASN A 41 -1.03 -8.87 -0.75
C ASN A 41 -1.98 -8.92 0.46
N VAL A 42 -1.75 -8.03 1.43
CA VAL A 42 -2.58 -7.89 2.63
C VAL A 42 -3.99 -7.40 2.28
N SER A 43 -4.09 -6.43 1.36
CA SER A 43 -5.37 -5.86 0.93
C SER A 43 -6.22 -6.83 0.11
N ALA A 44 -5.63 -7.81 -0.58
CA ALA A 44 -6.37 -8.69 -1.49
C ALA A 44 -7.32 -9.67 -0.79
N ASN A 45 -7.00 -10.09 0.44
CA ASN A 45 -7.55 -11.35 0.99
C ASN A 45 -8.39 -11.21 2.26
N SER A 46 -8.49 -10.03 2.88
CA SER A 46 -9.13 -9.90 4.19
C SER A 46 -9.77 -8.53 4.41
N ILE A 47 -11.09 -8.52 4.68
CA ILE A 47 -11.82 -7.30 5.05
C ILE A 47 -11.24 -6.70 6.34
N ARG A 48 -10.90 -7.53 7.33
CA ARG A 48 -10.26 -7.07 8.58
C ARG A 48 -8.98 -6.31 8.28
N ASN A 49 -8.14 -6.84 7.39
CA ASN A 49 -6.89 -6.18 7.02
C ASN A 49 -7.13 -4.87 6.29
N LYS A 50 -8.11 -4.82 5.37
CA LYS A 50 -8.51 -3.57 4.71
C LYS A 50 -8.96 -2.51 5.73
N VAL A 51 -9.77 -2.89 6.71
CA VAL A 51 -10.20 -1.99 7.80
C VAL A 51 -8.99 -1.44 8.57
N SER A 52 -8.05 -2.31 8.97
CA SER A 52 -6.82 -1.88 9.63
C SER A 52 -5.97 -0.94 8.76
N MET A 53 -5.88 -1.21 7.45
CA MET A 53 -5.17 -0.34 6.51
C MET A 53 -5.81 1.04 6.38
N VAL A 54 -7.14 1.11 6.26
CA VAL A 54 -7.87 2.39 6.16
C VAL A 54 -7.77 3.18 7.46
N ALA A 55 -7.87 2.51 8.61
CA ALA A 55 -7.68 3.13 9.92
C ALA A 55 -6.25 3.67 10.11
N ALA A 56 -5.25 3.03 9.50
CA ALA A 56 -3.86 3.46 9.51
C ALA A 56 -3.52 4.48 8.39
N HIS A 57 -4.51 5.04 7.69
CA HIS A 57 -4.29 6.01 6.60
C HIS A 57 -3.42 5.48 5.45
N ALA A 58 -3.55 4.18 5.12
CA ALA A 58 -2.83 3.58 4.01
C ALA A 58 -3.12 4.27 2.66
N PRO A 59 -4.38 4.61 2.29
CA PRO A 59 -4.66 5.35 1.06
C PRO A 59 -3.85 6.64 0.91
N ASP A 60 -3.74 7.45 1.97
CA ASP A 60 -3.01 8.72 1.95
C ASP A 60 -1.51 8.48 1.69
N THR A 61 -0.92 7.51 2.39
CA THR A 61 0.49 7.11 2.19
C THR A 61 0.75 6.60 0.78
N LEU A 62 -0.13 5.75 0.26
CA LEU A 62 -0.03 5.17 -1.08
C LEU A 62 -0.07 6.25 -2.18
N LEU A 63 -0.96 7.23 -2.04
CA LEU A 63 -1.05 8.36 -2.96
C LEU A 63 0.18 9.28 -2.87
N SER A 64 0.71 9.49 -1.66
CA SER A 64 1.99 10.19 -1.48
C SER A 64 3.15 9.48 -2.19
N VAL A 65 3.23 8.16 -2.10
CA VAL A 65 4.22 7.37 -2.84
C VAL A 65 4.10 7.61 -4.34
N LEU A 66 2.89 7.62 -4.89
CA LEU A 66 2.70 7.91 -6.32
C LEU A 66 3.20 9.31 -6.67
N ASN A 67 2.85 10.34 -5.90
CA ASN A 67 3.25 11.72 -6.21
C ASN A 67 4.78 11.93 -6.19
N HIS A 68 5.49 11.20 -5.34
CA HIS A 68 6.93 11.39 -5.15
C HIS A 68 7.79 10.35 -5.88
N ARG A 69 7.20 9.37 -6.56
CA ARG A 69 7.94 8.24 -7.16
C ARG A 69 9.02 8.66 -8.17
N ASP A 70 8.81 9.75 -8.89
CA ASP A 70 9.77 10.22 -9.90
C ASP A 70 11.03 10.80 -9.25
N ASN A 71 10.97 11.18 -7.96
CA ASN A 71 12.16 11.60 -7.19
C ASN A 71 13.17 10.45 -7.07
N TYR A 72 12.74 9.19 -7.20
CA TYR A 72 13.68 8.06 -7.15
C TYR A 72 14.65 8.06 -8.33
N LEU A 73 14.32 8.72 -9.45
CA LEU A 73 15.22 8.83 -10.62
C LEU A 73 16.54 9.53 -10.31
N THR A 74 16.64 10.27 -9.20
CA THR A 74 17.89 10.90 -8.76
C THR A 74 18.82 9.93 -8.01
N ILE A 75 18.34 8.73 -7.67
CA ILE A 75 19.10 7.72 -6.93
C ILE A 75 19.84 6.83 -7.94
N PRO A 76 21.17 6.62 -7.79
CA PRO A 76 21.97 5.84 -8.73
C PRO A 76 21.76 4.33 -8.56
N LEU A 77 20.58 3.84 -8.92
CA LEU A 77 20.19 2.43 -8.92
C LEU A 77 19.97 1.94 -10.35
N ALA A 78 20.63 0.84 -10.73
CA ALA A 78 20.63 0.31 -12.10
C ALA A 78 19.22 -0.01 -12.63
N ASN A 79 18.32 -0.44 -11.75
CA ASN A 79 16.95 -0.88 -12.07
C ASN A 79 15.87 0.10 -11.59
N VAL A 80 16.20 1.38 -11.34
CA VAL A 80 15.26 2.35 -10.73
C VAL A 80 13.95 2.50 -11.48
N ARG A 81 13.96 2.48 -12.83
CA ARG A 81 12.74 2.58 -13.63
C ARG A 81 11.82 1.37 -13.47
N GLN A 82 12.40 0.16 -13.33
CA GLN A 82 11.65 -1.05 -13.06
C GLN A 82 11.04 -1.02 -11.65
N LEU A 83 11.77 -0.49 -10.66
CA LEU A 83 11.26 -0.29 -9.32
C LEU A 83 10.07 0.70 -9.31
N ILE A 84 10.19 1.84 -9.99
CA ILE A 84 9.10 2.82 -10.10
C ILE A 84 7.85 2.18 -10.73
N ALA A 85 8.01 1.40 -11.80
CA ALA A 85 6.89 0.69 -12.42
C ALA A 85 6.24 -0.30 -11.44
N SER A 86 7.04 -1.14 -10.77
CA SER A 86 6.55 -2.10 -9.78
C SER A 86 5.83 -1.43 -8.60
N ILE A 87 6.37 -0.32 -8.09
CA ILE A 87 5.74 0.47 -7.02
C ILE A 87 4.38 1.00 -7.50
N THR A 88 4.35 1.55 -8.71
CA THR A 88 3.12 2.11 -9.30
C THR A 88 2.03 1.04 -9.42
N ASP A 89 2.37 -0.13 -9.98
CA ASP A 89 1.43 -1.24 -10.14
C ASP A 89 0.92 -1.74 -8.78
N ASN A 90 1.83 -1.94 -7.82
CA ASN A 90 1.46 -2.37 -6.47
C ASN A 90 0.49 -1.40 -5.81
N VAL A 91 0.77 -0.10 -5.90
CA VAL A 91 -0.07 0.95 -5.31
C VAL A 91 -1.45 0.97 -5.96
N LEU A 92 -1.54 0.99 -7.30
CA LEU A 92 -2.81 1.08 -8.00
C LEU A 92 -3.72 -0.12 -7.72
N ILE A 93 -3.15 -1.33 -7.69
CA ILE A 93 -3.91 -2.54 -7.37
C ILE A 93 -4.32 -2.52 -5.88
N CYS A 94 -3.45 -2.10 -4.98
CA CYS A 94 -3.77 -1.98 -3.56
C CYS A 94 -4.91 -0.98 -3.30
N LEU A 95 -4.86 0.21 -3.92
CA LEU A 95 -5.94 1.20 -3.84
C LEU A 95 -7.25 0.63 -4.39
N THR A 96 -7.19 -0.08 -5.52
CA THR A 96 -8.37 -0.77 -6.08
C THR A 96 -8.96 -1.77 -5.09
N ASN A 97 -8.12 -2.56 -4.42
CA ASN A 97 -8.59 -3.53 -3.42
C ASN A 97 -9.29 -2.85 -2.23
N LEU A 98 -8.83 -1.65 -1.82
CA LEU A 98 -9.40 -0.89 -0.72
C LEU A 98 -10.71 -0.19 -1.10
N THR A 99 -10.86 0.27 -2.34
CA THR A 99 -12.02 1.07 -2.78
C THR A 99 -13.13 0.27 -3.48
N ARG A 100 -12.85 -0.99 -3.88
CA ARG A 100 -13.79 -1.80 -4.67
C ARG A 100 -15.13 -2.10 -3.98
N ASN A 101 -15.17 -2.12 -2.65
CA ASN A 101 -16.38 -2.47 -1.92
C ASN A 101 -17.23 -1.22 -1.60
N HIS A 102 -18.55 -1.36 -1.65
CA HIS A 102 -19.49 -0.32 -1.21
C HIS A 102 -19.78 -0.37 0.31
N ASP A 103 -19.02 -1.15 1.06
CA ASP A 103 -19.09 -1.20 2.53
C ASP A 103 -18.49 0.07 3.17
N GLU A 104 -18.61 0.19 4.49
CA GLU A 104 -18.09 1.35 5.21
C GLU A 104 -16.57 1.53 5.02
N CYS A 105 -15.81 0.42 5.00
CA CYS A 105 -14.38 0.43 4.78
C CYS A 105 -14.04 1.02 3.41
N GLY A 106 -14.70 0.55 2.35
CA GLY A 106 -14.47 1.04 1.00
C GLY A 106 -14.90 2.50 0.81
N ARG A 107 -16.02 2.92 1.42
CA ARG A 107 -16.41 4.35 1.43
C ARG A 107 -15.38 5.22 2.12
N ASN A 108 -14.86 4.80 3.28
CA ASN A 108 -13.83 5.54 4.01
C ASN A 108 -12.52 5.62 3.19
N ALA A 109 -12.13 4.54 2.52
CA ALA A 109 -10.99 4.55 1.60
C ALA A 109 -11.20 5.56 0.45
N CYS A 110 -12.37 5.55 -0.19
CA CYS A 110 -12.72 6.50 -1.24
C CYS A 110 -12.68 7.95 -0.75
N ILE A 111 -13.15 8.24 0.46
CA ILE A 111 -13.09 9.59 1.06
C ILE A 111 -11.64 10.04 1.22
N GLN A 112 -10.75 9.17 1.70
CA GLN A 112 -9.32 9.48 1.83
C GLN A 112 -8.70 9.75 0.45
N VAL A 113 -8.99 8.93 -0.56
CA VAL A 113 -8.53 9.16 -1.95
C VAL A 113 -9.04 10.48 -2.51
N ALA A 114 -10.31 10.82 -2.27
CA ALA A 114 -10.91 12.04 -2.77
C ALA A 114 -10.25 13.29 -2.18
N LYS A 115 -9.90 13.28 -0.88
CA LYS A 115 -9.19 14.40 -0.23
C LYS A 115 -7.84 14.71 -0.85
N TYR A 116 -7.18 13.71 -1.45
CA TYR A 116 -5.88 13.87 -2.06
C TYR A 116 -5.94 14.40 -3.51
N SER A 117 -7.15 14.44 -4.09
CA SER A 117 -7.40 14.89 -5.46
C SER A 117 -7.86 16.36 -5.56
N TYR A 118 -8.01 17.04 -4.42
CA TYR A 118 -8.37 18.45 -4.27
C TYR A 118 -7.32 19.19 -3.45
#